data_AF-A0A354UPK1-F1
#
_entry.id   AF-A0A354UPK1-F1
#
_cell.length_a   1.000
_cell.length_b   1.000
_cell.length_c   1.000
_cell.angle_alpha   90.00
_cell.angle_beta   90.00
_cell.angle_gamma   90.00
#
_symmetry.space_group_name_H-M   'P 1'
#
loop_
_entity.id
_entity.type
_entity.pdbx_description
1 polymer ?
#
loop_
_entity_poly.entity_id
_entity_poly.type
_entity_poly.pdbx_seq_one_letter_code
_entity_poly.pdbx_strand_id
1 'polypeptide(L)'
;MWLSMIKRFKKLVAIVCVCLLFMFATACSYEKINTRCALTDCYLDGIFTENDIKNIAALRVGYVAIVKSLEQDTEDYRKIDFKETSFDPLTDEQKAKIKSDYEKLHEGMKMTEFKIAGYYGNYNGRYVVELTAEWEGYSHLTSVEKVIVANVYLGYIDAAYEFFIWQPAA
;
A
#
# COMPACT_ATOMS: atom_id res chain seq x y z
N MET A 1 57.58 -26.49 7.39
CA MET A 1 57.04 -25.24 6.78
C MET A 1 55.76 -25.46 5.96
N TRP A 2 55.66 -26.52 5.17
CA TRP A 2 54.55 -26.78 4.23
C TRP A 2 53.17 -27.04 4.89
N LEU A 3 53.13 -27.81 6.00
CA LEU A 3 51.90 -28.07 6.78
C LEU A 3 51.28 -26.81 7.41
N SER A 4 52.09 -25.79 7.71
CA SER A 4 51.64 -24.51 8.25
C SER A 4 50.93 -23.66 7.19
N MET A 5 51.45 -23.66 5.95
CA MET A 5 50.81 -22.97 4.82
C MET A 5 49.46 -23.58 4.45
N ILE A 6 49.35 -24.91 4.45
CA ILE A 6 48.08 -25.60 4.15
C ILE A 6 47.01 -25.26 5.20
N LYS A 7 47.37 -25.16 6.48
CA LYS A 7 46.44 -24.73 7.55
C LYS A 7 46.00 -23.27 7.39
N ARG A 8 46.90 -22.38 6.97
CA ARG A 8 46.59 -20.97 6.70
C ARG A 8 45.70 -20.82 5.46
N PHE A 9 45.95 -21.60 4.42
CA PHE A 9 45.14 -21.60 3.20
C PHE A 9 43.71 -22.12 3.44
N LYS A 10 43.55 -23.20 4.22
CA LYS A 10 42.22 -23.71 4.63
C LYS A 10 41.42 -22.70 5.46
N LYS A 11 42.10 -21.96 6.36
CA LYS A 11 41.46 -20.85 7.11
C LYS A 11 41.03 -19.71 6.18
N LEU A 12 41.84 -19.38 5.19
CA LEU A 12 41.53 -18.30 4.24
C LEU A 12 40.36 -18.67 3.32
N VAL A 13 40.32 -19.90 2.82
CA VAL A 13 39.19 -20.42 2.02
C VAL A 13 37.90 -20.48 2.85
N ALA A 14 37.97 -20.91 4.11
CA ALA A 14 36.80 -20.91 5.00
C ALA A 14 36.26 -19.49 5.26
N ILE A 15 37.14 -18.49 5.45
CA ILE A 15 36.75 -17.09 5.62
C ILE A 15 36.11 -16.54 4.34
N VAL A 16 36.68 -16.83 3.16
CA VAL A 16 36.12 -16.40 1.88
C VAL A 16 34.76 -17.07 1.60
N CYS A 17 34.58 -18.35 1.95
CA CYS A 17 33.28 -19.03 1.85
C CYS A 17 32.24 -18.46 2.81
N VAL A 18 32.63 -18.07 4.04
CA VAL A 18 31.73 -17.38 4.98
C VAL A 18 31.37 -15.98 4.47
N CYS A 19 32.32 -15.22 3.93
CA CYS A 19 32.05 -13.91 3.34
C CYS A 19 31.17 -13.99 2.08
N LEU A 20 31.32 -15.02 1.25
CA LEU A 20 30.44 -15.27 0.11
C LEU A 20 29.03 -15.69 0.56
N LEU A 21 28.91 -16.50 1.61
CA LEU A 21 27.61 -16.83 2.21
C LEU A 21 26.90 -15.61 2.82
N PHE A 22 27.65 -14.62 3.34
CA PHE A 22 27.09 -13.34 3.78
C PHE A 22 26.70 -12.41 2.62
N MET A 23 27.35 -12.52 1.45
CA MET A 23 26.93 -11.78 0.24
C MET A 23 25.72 -12.40 -0.47
N PHE A 24 25.40 -13.67 -0.22
CA PHE A 24 24.14 -14.30 -0.66
C PHE A 24 22.99 -14.14 0.35
N ALA A 25 23.22 -13.50 1.51
CA ALA A 25 22.18 -13.23 2.50
C ALA A 25 21.49 -11.85 2.33
N THR A 26 21.89 -11.05 1.33
CA THR A 26 21.16 -9.82 0.92
C THR A 26 20.40 -9.98 -0.39
N ALA A 27 20.33 -11.19 -0.94
CA ALA A 27 19.41 -11.54 -2.02
C ALA A 27 18.19 -12.29 -1.45
N CYS A 28 17.51 -11.67 -0.48
CA CYS A 28 16.15 -12.06 -0.09
C CYS A 28 15.19 -11.03 -0.71
N SER A 29 14.57 -11.48 -1.80
CA SER A 29 13.50 -10.86 -2.58
C SER A 29 12.46 -10.15 -1.72
N TYR A 30 12.29 -8.84 -1.86
CA TYR A 30 11.07 -8.16 -1.41
C TYR A 30 10.87 -6.88 -2.20
N GLU A 31 10.48 -6.98 -3.48
CA GLU A 31 9.53 -5.99 -3.98
C GLU A 31 8.18 -6.33 -3.34
N LYS A 32 7.98 -5.72 -2.17
CA LYS A 32 6.71 -5.69 -1.48
C LYS A 32 5.68 -5.07 -2.43
N ILE A 33 4.91 -5.90 -3.10
CA ILE A 33 3.54 -5.54 -3.41
C ILE A 33 2.92 -5.21 -2.05
N ASN A 34 2.46 -3.97 -1.90
CA ASN A 34 2.02 -3.51 -0.60
C ASN A 34 0.72 -4.23 -0.21
N THR A 35 0.86 -5.31 0.56
CA THR A 35 -0.22 -6.05 1.22
C THR A 35 -0.67 -5.39 2.53
N ARG A 36 -0.43 -4.09 2.71
CA ARG A 36 -0.85 -3.28 3.87
C ARG A 36 -1.65 -2.05 3.43
N CYS A 37 -2.50 -2.20 2.42
CA CYS A 37 -3.51 -1.21 2.10
C CYS A 37 -4.82 -1.62 2.80
N ALA A 38 -5.52 -0.68 3.45
CA ALA A 38 -6.79 -0.97 4.14
C ALA A 38 -7.86 -1.57 3.21
N LEU A 39 -7.77 -1.33 1.90
CA LEU A 39 -8.60 -1.97 0.88
C LEU A 39 -8.33 -3.47 0.75
N THR A 40 -7.07 -3.89 0.86
CA THR A 40 -6.68 -5.30 0.83
C THR A 40 -7.32 -6.04 1.99
N ASP A 41 -7.23 -5.48 3.20
CA ASP A 41 -7.81 -6.08 4.40
C ASP A 41 -9.34 -6.21 4.27
N CYS A 42 -10.02 -5.13 3.84
CA CYS A 42 -11.46 -5.17 3.62
C CYS A 42 -11.89 -6.17 2.53
N TYR A 43 -11.10 -6.33 1.47
CA TYR A 43 -11.38 -7.34 0.45
C TYR A 43 -11.21 -8.76 0.99
N LEU A 44 -10.11 -9.03 1.70
CA LEU A 44 -9.81 -10.34 2.28
C LEU A 44 -10.83 -10.75 3.36
N ASP A 45 -11.33 -9.79 4.12
CA ASP A 45 -12.38 -9.99 5.13
C ASP A 45 -13.79 -10.13 4.53
N GLY A 46 -13.93 -10.04 3.20
CA GLY A 46 -15.22 -10.14 2.50
C GLY A 46 -16.13 -8.92 2.70
N ILE A 47 -15.60 -7.81 3.21
CA ILE A 47 -16.30 -6.54 3.37
C ILE A 47 -16.50 -5.87 2.00
N PHE A 48 -15.46 -5.89 1.16
CA PHE A 48 -15.51 -5.42 -0.22
C PHE A 48 -15.46 -6.59 -1.20
N THR A 49 -16.25 -6.48 -2.25
CA THR A 49 -16.25 -7.41 -3.38
C THR A 49 -15.24 -6.97 -4.44
N GLU A 50 -14.90 -7.88 -5.37
CA GLU A 50 -14.08 -7.51 -6.52
C GLU A 50 -14.70 -6.36 -7.34
N ASN A 51 -16.03 -6.29 -7.43
CA ASN A 51 -16.71 -5.19 -8.12
C ASN A 51 -16.57 -3.84 -7.39
N ASP A 52 -16.55 -3.83 -6.07
CA ASP A 52 -16.28 -2.60 -5.30
C ASP A 52 -14.86 -2.10 -5.59
N ILE A 53 -13.88 -3.01 -5.61
CA ILE A 53 -12.49 -2.68 -5.96
C ILE A 53 -12.38 -2.15 -7.40
N LYS A 54 -13.08 -2.76 -8.37
CA LYS A 54 -13.15 -2.24 -9.75
C LYS A 54 -13.75 -0.84 -9.80
N ASN A 55 -14.79 -0.58 -9.02
CA ASN A 55 -15.42 0.73 -8.96
C ASN A 55 -14.48 1.80 -8.37
N ILE A 56 -13.77 1.46 -7.29
CA ILE A 56 -12.75 2.34 -6.69
C ILE A 56 -11.63 2.62 -7.68
N ALA A 57 -11.16 1.61 -8.43
CA ALA A 57 -10.16 1.80 -9.48
C ALA A 57 -10.68 2.73 -10.58
N ALA A 58 -11.90 2.51 -11.08
CA ALA A 58 -12.52 3.37 -12.09
C ALA A 58 -12.61 4.84 -11.62
N LEU A 59 -12.99 5.07 -10.36
CA LEU A 59 -13.09 6.42 -9.78
C LEU A 59 -11.72 7.06 -9.49
N ARG A 60 -10.71 6.28 -9.08
CA ARG A 60 -9.37 6.78 -8.73
C ARG A 60 -8.47 7.00 -9.94
N VAL A 61 -8.37 6.02 -10.82
CA VAL A 61 -7.45 6.06 -11.98
C VAL A 61 -8.14 6.31 -13.31
N GLY A 62 -9.48 6.34 -13.35
CA GLY A 62 -10.26 6.61 -14.56
C GLY A 62 -10.49 5.40 -15.47
N TYR A 63 -10.07 4.20 -15.06
CA TYR A 63 -10.29 2.95 -15.81
C TYR A 63 -10.11 1.72 -14.91
N VAL A 64 -10.49 0.54 -15.40
CA VAL A 64 -10.24 -0.73 -14.72
C VAL A 64 -9.25 -1.57 -15.51
N ALA A 65 -8.20 -2.02 -14.84
CA ALA A 65 -7.21 -2.93 -15.39
C ALA A 65 -7.03 -4.15 -14.48
N ILE A 66 -7.11 -5.34 -15.08
CA ILE A 66 -6.85 -6.62 -14.41
C ILE A 66 -5.39 -7.01 -14.62
N VAL A 67 -4.75 -7.37 -13.53
CA VAL A 67 -3.34 -7.78 -13.44
C VAL A 67 -3.29 -9.31 -13.33
N LYS A 68 -2.65 -9.97 -14.29
CA LYS A 68 -2.61 -11.45 -14.34
C LYS A 68 -1.47 -12.07 -13.52
N SER A 69 -0.46 -11.30 -13.15
CA SER A 69 0.59 -11.76 -12.24
C SER A 69 1.08 -10.62 -11.37
N LEU A 70 1.55 -10.98 -10.18
CA LEU A 70 2.08 -10.05 -9.19
C LEU A 70 3.42 -9.43 -9.61
N GLU A 71 4.16 -10.08 -10.52
CA GLU A 71 5.57 -9.79 -10.83
C GLU A 71 5.81 -8.96 -12.11
N GLN A 72 4.79 -8.33 -12.70
CA GLN A 72 4.90 -7.86 -14.09
C GLN A 72 4.88 -6.35 -14.34
N ASP A 73 5.61 -6.00 -15.41
CA ASP A 73 5.81 -4.70 -16.03
C ASP A 73 4.48 -4.04 -16.46
N THR A 74 4.52 -2.72 -16.67
CA THR A 74 3.34 -1.90 -17.01
C THR A 74 2.58 -2.32 -18.28
N GLU A 75 3.16 -3.18 -19.11
CA GLU A 75 2.56 -3.68 -20.36
C GLU A 75 1.60 -4.88 -20.18
N ASP A 76 1.53 -5.50 -19.00
CA ASP A 76 0.73 -6.70 -18.75
C ASP A 76 -0.71 -6.44 -18.25
N TYR A 77 -1.12 -5.17 -18.21
CA TYR A 77 -2.48 -4.80 -17.80
C TYR A 77 -3.49 -5.07 -18.92
N ARG A 78 -4.50 -5.89 -18.60
CA ARG A 78 -5.69 -5.97 -19.44
C ARG A 78 -6.72 -4.95 -18.96
N LYS A 79 -6.85 -3.85 -19.69
CA LYS A 79 -8.00 -2.95 -19.49
C LYS A 79 -9.30 -3.69 -19.82
N ILE A 80 -10.32 -3.48 -19.00
CA ILE A 80 -11.64 -4.05 -19.19
C ILE A 80 -12.68 -2.94 -19.21
N ASP A 81 -13.75 -3.16 -19.97
CA ASP A 81 -14.91 -2.27 -19.93
C ASP A 81 -15.58 -2.39 -18.57
N PHE A 82 -15.74 -1.25 -17.90
CA PHE A 82 -16.40 -1.15 -16.63
C PHE A 82 -17.09 0.21 -16.58
N LYS A 83 -18.32 0.24 -16.08
CA LYS A 83 -19.07 1.47 -15.86
C LYS A 83 -19.09 1.75 -14.38
N GLU A 84 -18.49 2.85 -13.98
CA GLU A 84 -18.47 3.26 -12.59
C GLU A 84 -19.87 3.62 -12.08
N THR A 85 -20.07 3.33 -10.81
CA THR A 85 -21.15 3.83 -9.98
C THR A 85 -20.62 5.04 -9.24
N SER A 86 -21.22 6.20 -9.50
CA SER A 86 -20.93 7.44 -8.79
C SER A 86 -21.64 7.48 -7.44
N PHE A 87 -21.10 8.26 -6.52
CA PHE A 87 -21.67 8.48 -5.19
C PHE A 87 -21.86 9.96 -4.95
N ASP A 88 -22.81 10.29 -4.08
CA ASP A 88 -22.96 11.65 -3.58
C ASP A 88 -21.68 12.07 -2.85
N PRO A 89 -21.22 13.33 -3.02
CA PRO A 89 -20.02 13.82 -2.37
C PRO A 89 -20.18 13.81 -0.84
N LEU A 90 -19.05 13.70 -0.13
CA LEU A 90 -19.03 13.83 1.32
C LEU A 90 -19.58 15.20 1.76
N THR A 91 -20.46 15.19 2.75
CA THR A 91 -20.90 16.41 3.43
C THR A 91 -19.76 16.98 4.28
N ASP A 92 -19.84 18.26 4.62
CA ASP A 92 -18.83 18.89 5.47
C ASP A 92 -18.82 18.28 6.89
N GLU A 93 -19.98 17.83 7.38
CA GLU A 93 -20.08 17.08 8.63
C GLU A 93 -19.32 15.75 8.56
N GLN A 94 -19.47 14.99 7.46
CA GLN A 94 -18.75 13.74 7.26
C GLN A 94 -17.24 13.98 7.18
N LYS A 95 -16.80 15.00 6.43
CA LYS A 95 -15.36 15.37 6.36
C LYS A 95 -14.80 15.71 7.74
N ALA A 96 -15.55 16.46 8.55
CA ALA A 96 -15.14 16.82 9.90
C ALA A 96 -15.03 15.58 10.82
N LYS A 97 -15.97 14.63 10.71
CA LYS A 97 -15.94 13.37 11.47
C LYS A 97 -14.78 12.47 11.04
N ILE A 98 -14.56 12.32 9.73
CA ILE A 98 -13.41 11.57 9.17
C ILE A 98 -12.10 12.12 9.74
N LYS A 99 -11.91 13.45 9.70
CA LYS A 99 -10.74 14.11 10.28
C LYS A 99 -10.58 13.76 11.76
N SER A 100 -11.64 13.94 12.55
CA SER A 100 -11.60 13.69 14.00
C SER A 100 -11.31 12.24 14.34
N ASP A 101 -11.90 11.29 13.61
CA ASP A 101 -11.69 9.86 13.87
C ASP A 101 -10.30 9.40 13.43
N TYR A 102 -9.79 9.92 12.31
CA TYR A 102 -8.43 9.70 11.87
C TYR A 102 -7.39 10.27 12.87
N GLU A 103 -7.67 11.45 13.44
CA GLU A 103 -6.84 12.06 14.49
C GLU A 103 -6.75 11.17 15.74
N LYS A 104 -7.85 10.53 16.15
CA LYS A 104 -7.88 9.61 17.30
C LYS A 104 -7.05 8.34 17.09
N LEU A 105 -6.77 7.92 15.85
CA LEU A 105 -5.92 6.75 15.59
C LEU A 105 -4.45 7.01 15.94
N HIS A 106 -4.07 8.27 16.08
CA HIS A 106 -2.70 8.73 16.26
C HIS A 106 -2.55 9.45 17.61
N GLU A 107 -3.10 8.86 18.67
CA GLU A 107 -3.07 9.45 20.01
C GLU A 107 -1.64 9.84 20.43
N GLY A 108 -1.49 11.06 20.94
CA GLY A 108 -0.20 11.59 21.38
C GLY A 108 0.63 12.28 20.30
N MET A 109 0.18 12.28 19.04
CA MET A 109 0.75 13.12 17.98
C MET A 109 -0.19 14.29 17.66
N LYS A 110 0.38 15.45 17.36
CA LYS A 110 -0.39 16.63 16.96
C LYS A 110 -0.42 16.72 15.45
N MET A 111 -1.61 16.65 14.87
CA MET A 111 -1.81 16.82 13.44
C MET A 111 -1.67 18.30 13.07
N THR A 112 -0.78 18.62 12.12
CA THR A 112 -0.53 19.99 11.63
C THR A 112 -1.28 20.27 10.34
N GLU A 113 -1.44 19.27 9.49
CA GLU A 113 -2.20 19.36 8.23
C GLU A 113 -3.06 18.12 8.04
N PHE A 114 -4.24 18.29 7.43
CA PHE A 114 -5.14 17.20 7.06
C PHE A 114 -5.89 17.56 5.78
N LYS A 115 -5.92 16.63 4.83
CA LYS A 115 -6.67 16.78 3.57
C LYS A 115 -7.25 15.44 3.16
N ILE A 116 -8.50 15.45 2.70
CA ILE A 116 -9.08 14.34 1.93
C ILE A 116 -8.73 14.60 0.46
N ALA A 117 -7.83 13.80 -0.07
CA ALA A 117 -7.35 13.89 -1.45
C ALA A 117 -8.35 13.27 -2.45
N GLY A 118 -9.05 12.21 -2.03
CA GLY A 118 -10.00 11.50 -2.85
C GLY A 118 -11.13 10.88 -2.03
N TYR A 119 -12.28 10.73 -2.66
CA TYR A 119 -13.40 9.97 -2.13
C TYR A 119 -13.93 9.06 -3.23
N TYR A 120 -13.99 7.76 -2.95
CA TYR A 120 -14.28 6.72 -3.94
C TYR A 120 -15.55 5.94 -3.64
N GLY A 121 -16.37 6.42 -2.71
CA GLY A 121 -17.72 5.92 -2.52
C GLY A 121 -18.02 5.36 -1.13
N ASN A 122 -19.30 5.06 -0.93
CA ASN A 122 -19.84 4.42 0.26
C ASN A 122 -20.32 3.01 -0.11
N TYR A 123 -19.64 2.01 0.44
CA TYR A 123 -19.93 0.59 0.22
C TYR A 123 -20.40 -0.01 1.54
N ASN A 124 -21.71 -0.24 1.66
CA ASN A 124 -22.34 -0.82 2.86
C ASN A 124 -21.99 -0.07 4.16
N GLY A 125 -22.05 1.26 4.14
CA GLY A 125 -21.76 2.12 5.29
C GLY A 125 -20.28 2.40 5.52
N ARG A 126 -19.40 1.94 4.62
CA ARG A 126 -17.96 2.20 4.65
C ARG A 126 -17.56 3.16 3.55
N TYR A 127 -17.04 4.30 3.95
CA TYR A 127 -16.60 5.38 3.09
C TYR A 127 -15.12 5.19 2.78
N VAL A 128 -14.81 5.05 1.50
CA VAL A 128 -13.42 4.90 1.04
C VAL A 128 -12.88 6.27 0.69
N VAL A 129 -11.93 6.75 1.48
CA VAL A 129 -11.23 8.00 1.21
C VAL A 129 -9.74 7.78 1.06
N GLU A 130 -9.10 8.62 0.27
CA GLU A 130 -7.66 8.81 0.28
C GLU A 130 -7.37 10.14 0.97
N LEU A 131 -6.45 10.12 1.93
CA LEU A 131 -6.14 11.27 2.76
C LEU A 131 -4.64 11.52 2.85
N THR A 132 -4.28 12.75 3.19
CA THR A 132 -2.93 13.15 3.58
C THR A 132 -2.97 13.83 4.93
N ALA A 133 -1.98 13.55 5.78
CA ALA A 133 -1.84 14.21 7.06
C ALA A 133 -0.37 14.46 7.40
N GLU A 134 -0.11 15.63 7.99
CA GLU A 134 1.19 15.96 8.56
C GLU A 134 1.09 15.96 10.09
N TRP A 135 2.15 15.47 10.74
CA TRP A 135 2.22 15.32 12.19
C TRP A 135 3.46 16.02 12.73
N GLU A 136 3.31 16.76 13.82
CA GLU A 136 4.42 17.48 14.44
C GLU A 136 5.56 16.53 14.83
N GLY A 137 6.77 16.79 14.33
CA GLY A 137 7.96 16.00 14.62
C GLY A 137 8.06 14.67 13.85
N TYR A 138 7.11 14.37 12.96
CA TYR A 138 7.16 13.21 12.09
C TYR A 138 7.61 13.61 10.67
N SER A 139 8.60 12.89 10.13
CA SER A 139 9.01 13.07 8.74
C SER A 139 8.61 11.83 7.94
N HIS A 140 7.79 12.05 6.92
CA HIS A 140 7.40 11.00 6.00
C HIS A 140 8.60 10.63 5.12
N LEU A 141 8.99 9.35 5.13
CA LEU A 141 9.95 8.84 4.16
C LEU A 141 9.24 8.72 2.81
N THR A 142 9.71 9.42 1.77
CA THR A 142 9.11 9.30 0.43
C THR A 142 9.30 7.88 -0.11
N SER A 143 8.22 7.13 -0.21
CA SER A 143 8.10 5.92 -1.03
C SER A 143 6.92 6.09 -1.98
N VAL A 144 7.04 5.57 -3.20
CA VAL A 144 5.92 5.46 -4.15
C VAL A 144 5.63 3.99 -4.32
N GLU A 145 4.40 3.61 -4.04
CA GLU A 145 4.00 2.21 -3.96
C GLU A 145 2.87 1.90 -4.94
N LYS A 146 3.04 0.81 -5.69
CA LYS A 146 2.04 0.29 -6.61
C LYS A 146 0.92 -0.39 -5.83
N VAL A 147 -0.33 0.00 -6.06
CA VAL A 147 -1.50 -0.55 -5.38
C VAL A 147 -2.25 -1.51 -6.30
N ILE A 148 -2.33 -2.77 -5.90
CA ILE A 148 -3.14 -3.81 -6.55
C ILE A 148 -3.96 -4.53 -5.47
N VAL A 149 -5.28 -4.62 -5.67
CA VAL A 149 -6.19 -5.35 -4.78
C VAL A 149 -7.12 -6.20 -5.63
N ALA A 150 -7.38 -7.45 -5.25
CA ALA A 150 -8.23 -8.37 -6.02
C ALA A 150 -7.83 -8.49 -7.51
N ASN A 151 -6.52 -8.47 -7.80
CA ASN A 151 -5.96 -8.41 -9.16
C ASN A 151 -6.38 -7.18 -9.97
N VAL A 152 -6.88 -6.12 -9.35
CA VAL A 152 -7.23 -4.85 -9.98
C VAL A 152 -6.16 -3.82 -9.65
N TYR A 153 -5.62 -3.17 -10.68
CA TYR A 153 -4.71 -2.04 -10.50
C TYR A 153 -5.47 -0.79 -10.03
N LEU A 154 -5.02 -0.22 -8.92
CA LEU A 154 -5.61 0.99 -8.33
C LEU A 154 -4.74 2.23 -8.47
N GLY A 155 -3.56 2.14 -9.09
CA GLY A 155 -2.64 3.27 -9.24
C GLY A 155 -1.36 3.13 -8.43
N TYR A 156 -0.67 4.25 -8.28
CA TYR A 156 0.42 4.42 -7.32
C TYR A 156 -0.04 5.33 -6.19
N ILE A 157 0.52 5.17 -5.01
CA ILE A 157 0.31 6.04 -3.85
C ILE A 157 1.68 6.41 -3.28
N ASP A 158 1.88 7.67 -2.91
CA ASP A 158 3.09 8.07 -2.19
C ASP A 158 2.89 7.97 -0.67
N ALA A 159 3.98 7.95 0.09
CA ALA A 159 3.94 7.76 1.55
C ALA A 159 3.12 8.79 2.34
N ALA A 160 2.81 9.96 1.75
CA ALA A 160 1.97 10.97 2.39
C ALA A 160 0.48 10.72 2.16
N TYR A 161 0.11 9.86 1.20
CA TYR A 161 -1.28 9.47 0.93
C TYR A 161 -1.55 8.08 1.49
N GLU A 162 -2.73 7.89 2.08
CA GLU A 162 -3.20 6.56 2.47
C GLU A 162 -4.70 6.39 2.25
N PHE A 163 -5.11 5.14 2.02
CA PHE A 163 -6.52 4.78 2.03
C PHE A 163 -7.01 4.63 3.47
N PHE A 164 -8.05 5.37 3.80
CA PHE A 164 -8.75 5.25 5.08
C PHE A 164 -10.20 4.83 4.83
N ILE A 165 -10.60 3.74 5.51
CA ILE A 165 -11.94 3.18 5.41
C ILE A 165 -12.74 3.65 6.62
N TRP A 166 -13.47 4.74 6.44
CA TRP A 166 -14.24 5.33 7.52
C TRP A 166 -15.62 4.68 7.62
N GLN A 167 -16.00 4.27 8.82
CA GLN A 167 -17.35 3.80 9.13
C GLN A 167 -17.90 4.68 10.26
N PRO A 168 -19.02 5.40 10.05
CA PRO A 168 -19.66 6.14 11.12
C PRO A 168 -20.01 5.18 12.27
N ALA A 169 -19.78 5.62 13.51
CA ALA A 169 -20.30 4.90 14.67
C ALA A 169 -21.83 4.74 14.55
N ALA A 170 -22.31 3.51 14.76
CA ALA A 170 -23.73 3.18 14.74
C ALA A 170 -24.49 3.80 15.93
#